data_AF-A0A952V0U6-F1
#
_entry.id   AF-A0A952V0U6-F1
#
_cell.length_a   1.000
_cell.length_b   1.000
_cell.length_c   1.000
_cell.angle_alpha   90.00
_cell.angle_beta   90.00
_cell.angle_gamma   90.00
#
_symmetry.space_group_name_H-M   'P 1'
#
loop_
_entity.id
_entity.type
_entity.pdbx_description
1 polymer ?
#
loop_
_entity_poly.entity_id
_entity_poly.type
_entity_poly.pdbx_seq_one_letter_code
_entity_poly.pdbx_strand_id
1 'polypeptide(L)'
;MAGALQSSGDDGVERCAFCSADAAGPCASCRRSVCGDCCTLTEGGAKTWAICLECDRKKGRSLRGAWSGLGVWLLGLLVALATIVALLEWLAPR
;
A
#
# COMPACT_ATOMS: atom_id res chain seq x y z
N MET A 1 19.32 45.58 -3.65
CA MET A 1 18.44 44.76 -2.78
C MET A 1 18.79 43.31 -3.06
N ALA A 2 19.64 42.71 -2.22
CA ALA A 2 20.11 41.35 -2.40
C ALA A 2 19.06 40.39 -1.79
N GLY A 3 18.41 39.59 -2.64
CA GLY A 3 17.50 38.55 -2.22
C GLY A 3 18.28 37.41 -1.58
N ALA A 4 18.17 37.27 -0.27
CA ALA A 4 18.71 36.12 0.45
C ALA A 4 17.86 34.90 0.10
N LEU A 5 18.44 33.96 -0.66
CA LEU A 5 17.89 32.61 -0.76
C LEU A 5 17.89 32.01 0.64
N GLN A 6 16.70 31.69 1.16
CA GLN A 6 16.57 30.90 2.37
C GLN A 6 17.16 29.52 2.08
N SER A 7 18.39 29.27 2.53
CA SER A 7 18.90 27.92 2.71
C SER A 7 18.09 27.29 3.84
N SER A 8 16.97 26.67 3.49
CA SER A 8 16.21 25.81 4.38
C SER A 8 17.14 24.69 4.80
N GLY A 9 17.77 24.86 5.96
CA GLY A 9 18.67 23.89 6.55
C GLY A 9 17.91 22.61 6.88
N ASP A 10 18.26 21.54 6.18
CA ASP A 10 18.26 20.17 6.67
C ASP A 10 19.32 19.36 5.88
N ASP A 11 20.54 19.92 5.78
CA ASP A 11 21.67 19.31 5.07
C ASP A 11 22.40 18.30 5.97
N GLY A 12 21.66 17.36 6.53
CA GLY A 12 22.21 16.04 6.79
C GLY A 12 22.07 15.26 5.50
N VAL A 13 23.16 14.66 4.98
CA VAL A 13 22.99 13.62 3.97
C VAL A 13 22.24 12.49 4.67
N GLU A 14 20.92 12.50 4.50
CA GLU A 14 20.02 11.49 5.05
C GLU A 14 20.55 10.14 4.59
N ARG A 15 20.73 9.20 5.52
CA ARG A 15 21.27 7.89 5.19
C ARG A 15 20.13 6.92 4.97
N CYS A 16 20.29 6.06 3.97
CA CYS A 16 19.36 4.98 3.71
C CYS A 16 19.21 4.12 4.96
N ALA A 17 17.96 3.94 5.42
CA ALA A 17 17.66 3.12 6.60
C ALA A 17 18.05 1.63 6.47
N PHE A 18 18.42 1.16 5.26
CA PHE A 18 18.76 -0.24 4.99
C PHE A 18 20.25 -0.46 4.72
N CYS A 19 20.86 0.33 3.84
CA CYS A 19 22.27 0.15 3.43
C CYS A 19 23.19 1.27 3.90
N SER A 20 22.67 2.28 4.60
CA SER A 20 23.40 3.46 5.09
C SER A 20 24.08 4.36 4.05
N ALA A 21 23.92 4.06 2.75
CA ALA A 21 24.33 4.93 1.65
C ALA A 21 23.52 6.23 1.62
N ASP A 22 23.96 7.21 0.84
CA ASP A 22 23.26 8.49 0.67
C ASP A 22 21.82 8.26 0.19
N ALA A 23 20.86 8.77 0.94
CA ALA A 23 19.45 8.63 0.63
C ALA A 23 19.07 9.60 -0.49
N ALA A 24 18.27 9.11 -1.43
CA ALA A 24 17.71 9.92 -2.51
C ALA A 24 16.43 10.63 -2.07
N GLY A 25 15.73 10.11 -1.05
CA GLY A 25 14.52 10.73 -0.50
C GLY A 25 13.67 9.78 0.35
N PRO A 26 12.50 10.25 0.84
CA PRO A 26 11.62 9.46 1.69
C PRO A 26 10.71 8.51 0.89
N CYS A 27 10.51 7.30 1.41
CA CYS A 27 9.54 6.34 0.88
C CYS A 27 8.10 6.84 1.03
N ALA A 28 7.30 6.77 -0.04
CA ALA A 28 5.92 7.27 -0.04
C ALA A 28 4.97 6.60 0.99
N SER A 29 5.25 5.33 1.35
CA SER A 29 4.43 4.58 2.31
C SER A 29 4.82 4.80 3.78
N CYS A 30 6.09 4.58 4.14
CA CYS A 30 6.55 4.63 5.53
C CYS A 30 7.33 5.90 5.91
N ARG A 31 7.56 6.80 4.95
CA ARG A 31 8.32 8.06 5.10
C ARG A 31 9.78 7.93 5.53
N ARG A 32 10.35 6.72 5.59
CA ARG A 32 11.79 6.51 5.85
C ARG A 32 12.65 6.95 4.67
N SER A 33 13.82 7.54 4.93
CA SER A 33 14.83 7.88 3.92
C SER A 33 15.47 6.62 3.33
N VAL A 34 15.50 6.54 2.00
CA VAL A 34 16.02 5.38 1.24
C VAL A 34 16.83 5.82 0.04
N CYS A 35 17.84 5.03 -0.32
CA CYS A 35 18.62 5.20 -1.55
C CYS A 35 17.88 4.59 -2.76
N GLY A 36 18.38 4.91 -3.97
CA GLY A 36 17.84 4.40 -5.24
C GLY A 36 17.79 2.88 -5.32
N ASP A 37 18.80 2.18 -4.80
CA ASP A 37 18.89 0.71 -4.86
C ASP A 37 17.97 -0.01 -3.86
N CYS A 38 17.63 0.66 -2.75
CA CYS A 38 16.75 0.11 -1.71
C CYS A 38 15.26 0.47 -1.94
N CYS A 39 14.94 1.06 -3.09
CA CYS A 39 13.58 1.44 -3.46
C CYS A 39 13.21 0.91 -4.85
N THR A 40 11.92 0.65 -5.06
CA THR A 40 11.33 0.44 -6.38
C THR A 40 10.66 1.74 -6.81
N LEU A 41 10.97 2.16 -8.04
CA LEU A 41 10.22 3.22 -8.70
C LEU A 41 8.93 2.60 -9.22
N THR A 42 7.81 2.89 -8.56
CA THR A 42 6.52 2.45 -9.04
C THR A 42 5.85 3.58 -9.81
N GLU A 43 5.64 3.37 -11.11
CA GLU A 43 4.85 4.26 -11.96
C GLU A 43 3.36 3.93 -11.77
N GLY A 44 2.82 4.38 -10.64
CA GLY A 44 1.37 4.39 -10.43
C GLY A 44 0.75 5.66 -10.99
N GLY A 45 0.55 5.74 -12.31
CA GLY A 45 -0.11 6.89 -12.97
C GLY A 45 0.82 8.05 -13.33
N ALA A 46 0.42 9.30 -13.04
CA ALA A 46 1.08 10.53 -13.52
C ALA A 46 2.24 11.06 -12.64
N LYS A 47 2.58 10.37 -11.56
CA LYS A 47 3.67 10.77 -10.64
C LYS A 47 4.55 9.56 -10.35
N THR A 48 5.86 9.74 -10.43
CA THR A 48 6.86 8.78 -9.97
C THR A 48 7.01 8.91 -8.45
N TRP A 49 6.89 7.80 -7.73
CA TRP A 49 7.11 7.74 -6.29
C TRP A 49 7.96 6.53 -5.95
N ALA A 50 8.91 6.73 -5.04
CA ALA A 50 9.79 5.68 -4.54
C ALA A 50 9.11 4.94 -3.38
N ILE A 51 9.02 3.60 -3.47
CA ILE A 51 8.63 2.72 -2.37
C ILE A 51 9.85 1.94 -1.93
N CYS A 52 10.13 1.84 -0.62
CA CYS A 52 11.16 0.92 -0.16
C CYS A 52 10.78 -0.56 -0.40
N LEU A 53 11.77 -1.41 -0.66
CA LEU A 53 11.55 -2.84 -0.93
C LEU A 53 10.77 -3.56 0.18
N GLU A 54 10.88 -3.09 1.43
CA GLU A 54 10.13 -3.66 2.55
C GLU A 54 8.63 -3.33 2.47
N CYS A 55 8.28 -2.08 2.13
CA CYS A 55 6.90 -1.68 1.90
C CYS A 55 6.32 -2.33 0.65
N ASP A 56 7.12 -2.49 -0.40
CA ASP A 56 6.73 -3.20 -1.62
C ASP A 56 6.34 -4.66 -1.32
N ARG A 57 7.19 -5.40 -0.59
CA ARG A 57 6.87 -6.77 -0.11
C ARG A 57 5.64 -6.82 0.79
N LYS A 58 5.41 -5.78 1.60
CA LYS A 58 4.22 -5.68 2.48
C LYS A 58 2.95 -5.32 1.71
N LYS A 59 3.05 -4.72 0.52
CA LYS A 59 1.89 -4.26 -0.26
C LYS A 59 1.00 -5.41 -0.73
N GLY A 60 1.59 -6.59 -1.02
CA GLY A 60 0.82 -7.82 -1.25
C GLY A 60 -0.04 -8.25 -0.05
N ARG A 61 0.29 -7.78 1.17
CA ARG A 61 -0.44 -8.08 2.41
C ARG A 61 -1.52 -7.05 2.73
N SER A 62 -1.38 -5.79 2.30
CA SER A 62 -2.35 -4.73 2.60
C SER A 62 -3.62 -4.80 1.74
N LEU A 63 -3.54 -5.31 0.51
CA LEU A 63 -4.74 -5.60 -0.28
C LEU A 63 -5.56 -6.74 0.33
N ARG A 64 -4.91 -7.71 0.99
CA ARG A 64 -5.58 -8.87 1.58
C ARG A 64 -6.55 -8.49 2.71
N GLY A 65 -6.20 -7.47 3.50
CA GLY A 65 -7.09 -6.92 4.53
C GLY A 65 -8.31 -6.21 3.94
N ALA A 66 -8.11 -5.32 2.95
CA ALA A 66 -9.20 -4.62 2.28
C ALA A 66 -10.14 -5.57 1.51
N TRP A 67 -9.58 -6.61 0.87
CA TRP A 67 -10.36 -7.62 0.16
C TRP A 67 -11.06 -8.63 1.08
N SER A 68 -10.59 -8.81 2.32
CA SER A 68 -11.23 -9.73 3.25
C SER A 68 -12.65 -9.30 3.61
N GLY A 69 -12.88 -7.99 3.80
CA GLY A 69 -14.22 -7.46 4.06
C GLY A 69 -15.18 -7.69 2.88
N LEU A 70 -14.71 -7.42 1.67
CA LEU A 70 -15.47 -7.68 0.45
C LEU A 70 -15.75 -9.18 0.24
N GLY A 71 -14.76 -10.02 0.51
CA GLY A 71 -14.88 -11.48 0.44
C GLY A 71 -15.87 -12.05 1.46
N VAL A 72 -15.82 -11.58 2.71
CA VAL A 72 -16.77 -11.98 3.76
C VAL A 72 -18.18 -11.53 3.43
N TRP A 73 -18.35 -10.31 2.94
CA TRP A 73 -19.66 -9.80 2.52
C TRP A 73 -20.24 -10.61 1.35
N LEU A 74 -19.43 -10.89 0.33
CA LEU A 74 -19.83 -11.71 -0.82
C LEU A 74 -20.19 -13.14 -0.38
N LEU A 75 -19.37 -13.76 0.48
CA LEU A 75 -19.63 -15.09 1.00
C LEU A 75 -20.93 -15.13 1.81
N GLY A 76 -21.17 -14.11 2.65
CA GLY A 76 -22.41 -13.98 3.41
C GLY A 76 -23.63 -13.90 2.49
N LEU A 77 -23.55 -13.15 1.39
CA LEU A 77 -24.62 -13.04 0.41
C LEU A 77 -24.88 -14.37 -0.32
N LEU A 78 -23.83 -15.11 -0.68
CA LEU A 78 -23.95 -16.44 -1.27
C LEU A 78 -24.60 -17.45 -0.29
N VAL A 79 -24.19 -17.44 0.98
CA VAL A 79 -24.76 -18.30 2.01
C VAL A 79 -26.24 -17.97 2.24
N ALA A 80 -26.59 -16.68 2.31
CA ALA A 80 -27.97 -16.24 2.47
C ALA A 80 -28.86 -16.74 1.31
N LEU A 81 -28.41 -16.57 0.07
CA LEU A 81 -29.13 -17.07 -1.09
C LEU A 81 -29.26 -18.61 -1.07
N ALA A 82 -28.19 -19.33 -0.75
CA ALA A 82 -28.22 -20.78 -0.63
C ALA A 82 -29.22 -21.24 0.44
N THR A 83 -29.27 -20.56 1.59
CA THR A 83 -30.25 -20.88 2.65
C THR A 83 -31.69 -20.62 2.22
N ILE A 84 -31.96 -19.55 1.48
CA ILE A 84 -33.30 -19.25 0.96
C ILE A 84 -33.75 -20.34 -0.02
N VAL A 85 -32.87 -20.74 -0.96
CA VAL A 85 -33.19 -21.80 -1.92
C VAL A 85 -33.43 -23.13 -1.21
N ALA A 86 -32.57 -23.51 -0.25
CA ALA A 86 -32.75 -24.73 0.53
C ALA A 86 -34.06 -24.73 1.34
N LEU A 87 -34.45 -23.57 1.91
CA LEU A 87 -35.75 -23.43 2.58
C LEU A 87 -36.90 -23.63 1.60
N LEU A 88 -36.82 -23.01 0.42
CA LEU A 88 -37.87 -23.11 -0.60
C LEU A 88 -38.03 -24.55 -1.10
N GLU A 89 -36.93 -25.28 -1.32
CA GLU A 89 -36.97 -26.70 -1.68
C GLU A 89 -37.58 -27.55 -0.56
N TRP A 90 -37.29 -27.23 0.71
CA TRP A 90 -37.85 -27.95 1.84
C TRP A 90 -39.35 -27.66 2.06
N LEU A 91 -39.80 -26.43 1.80
CA LEU A 91 -41.19 -25.99 1.93
C LEU A 91 -42.07 -26.39 0.73
N ALA A 92 -41.48 -26.44 -0.45
CA ALA A 92 -42.14 -26.86 -1.68
C ALA A 92 -41.40 -28.04 -2.33
N PRO A 93 -41.31 -29.20 -1.65
CA PRO A 93 -40.76 -30.40 -2.25
C PRO A 93 -41.69 -30.78 -3.41
N ARG A 94 -41.17 -30.65 -4.63
CA ARG A 94 -41.86 -31.12 -5.84
C ARG A 94 -41.71 -32.62 -6.00
#